data_AF-A0A4Y2PVL2-F1
#
_entry.id   AF-A0A4Y2PVL2-F1
#
_cell.length_a   1.000
_cell.length_b   1.000
_cell.length_c   1.000
_cell.angle_alpha   90.00
_cell.angle_beta   90.00
_cell.angle_gamma   90.00
#
_symmetry.space_group_name_H-M   'P 1'
#
loop_
_entity.id
_entity.type
_entity.pdbx_description
1 polymer ?
#
loop_
_entity_poly.entity_id
_entity_poly.type
_entity_poly.pdbx_seq_one_letter_code
_entity_poly.pdbx_strand_id
1 'polypeptide(L)'
;MDSARLMHVLERSKWFVPSQSGFRRRRNAIDNLLKLETAILEAFVRKKHLASIFFVIEKAYDRTRRYGILTDLSDIGLNETCHFLLNFLQTRILRIRIGSILSDNFNQEGVPKGSVLSVIVYHQH
;
A
#
# COMPACT_ATOMS: atom_id res chain seq x y z
N MET A 1 -14.38 -10.36 -2.05
CA MET A 1 -13.13 -10.84 -1.41
C MET A 1 -12.74 -9.82 -0.37
N ASP A 2 -12.66 -10.22 0.90
CA ASP A 2 -12.43 -9.29 2.00
C ASP A 2 -10.93 -9.12 2.28
N SER A 3 -10.55 -8.01 2.90
CA SER A 3 -9.14 -7.68 3.20
C SER A 3 -8.40 -8.79 3.95
N ALA A 4 -9.08 -9.49 4.86
CA ALA A 4 -8.50 -10.61 5.58
C ALA A 4 -8.15 -11.81 4.68
N ARG A 5 -8.99 -12.10 3.67
CA ARG A 5 -8.73 -13.20 2.72
C ARG A 5 -7.61 -12.83 1.75
N LEU A 6 -7.57 -11.57 1.29
CA LEU A 6 -6.44 -11.07 0.49
C LEU A 6 -5.12 -11.16 1.26
N MET A 7 -5.10 -10.68 2.51
CA MET A 7 -3.91 -10.77 3.37
C MET A 7 -3.43 -12.20 3.54
N HIS A 8 -4.35 -13.15 3.72
CA HIS A 8 -3.99 -14.56 3.86
C HIS A 8 -3.34 -15.14 2.60
N VAL A 9 -3.85 -14.78 1.42
CA VAL A 9 -3.26 -15.19 0.14
C VAL A 9 -1.86 -14.58 -0.03
N LEU A 10 -1.71 -13.28 0.24
CA LEU A 10 -0.43 -12.57 0.13
C LEU A 10 0.63 -13.08 1.13
N GLU A 11 0.22 -13.44 2.35
CA GLU A 11 1.11 -14.06 3.33
C GLU A 11 1.56 -15.46 2.88
N ARG A 12 0.65 -16.25 2.30
CA ARG A 12 0.95 -17.60 1.81
C ARG A 12 1.85 -17.59 0.57
N SER A 13 1.69 -16.61 -0.32
CA SER A 13 2.55 -16.42 -1.49
C SER A 13 3.91 -15.78 -1.16
N LYS A 14 4.19 -15.50 0.12
CA LYS A 14 5.41 -14.79 0.59
C LYS A 14 5.63 -13.44 -0.11
N TRP A 15 4.53 -12.77 -0.48
CA TRP A 15 4.59 -11.49 -1.18
C TRP A 15 5.26 -10.40 -0.35
N PHE A 16 5.06 -10.39 0.97
CA PHE A 16 5.62 -9.34 1.84
C PHE A 16 7.11 -9.54 2.14
N VAL A 17 7.88 -8.45 2.03
CA VAL A 17 9.26 -8.42 2.51
C VAL A 17 9.28 -8.67 4.04
N PRO A 18 10.20 -9.49 4.57
CA PRO A 18 10.30 -9.77 6.00
C PRO A 18 10.52 -8.55 6.89
N SER A 19 11.04 -7.44 6.37
CA SER A 19 11.20 -6.17 7.09
C SER A 19 9.92 -5.34 7.14
N GLN A 20 8.94 -5.61 6.27
CA GLN A 20 7.68 -4.87 6.23
C GLN A 20 6.81 -5.22 7.45
N SER A 21 6.41 -4.18 8.17
CA SER A 21 5.64 -4.24 9.42
C SER A 21 4.27 -3.57 9.29
N GLY A 22 4.12 -2.65 8.33
CA GLY A 22 2.82 -2.07 7.97
C GLY A 22 1.89 -3.12 7.33
N PHE A 23 0.60 -3.05 7.67
CA PHE A 23 -0.49 -3.88 7.12
C PHE A 23 -0.36 -5.40 7.33
N ARG A 24 0.57 -5.89 8.16
CA ARG A 24 0.71 -7.32 8.49
C ARG A 24 0.00 -7.69 9.78
N ARG A 25 -0.59 -8.89 9.82
CA ARG A 25 -1.23 -9.38 11.04
C ARG A 25 -0.16 -9.58 12.12
N ARG A 26 -0.39 -9.00 13.32
CA ARG A 26 0.52 -9.05 14.48
C ARG A 26 1.85 -8.28 14.33
N ARG A 27 1.94 -7.31 13.42
CA ARG A 27 3.03 -6.33 13.42
C ARG A 27 2.48 -4.93 13.57
N ASN A 28 3.12 -4.12 14.41
CA ASN A 28 2.69 -2.77 14.69
C ASN A 28 3.83 -1.77 14.48
N ALA A 29 3.51 -0.47 14.51
CA ALA A 29 4.51 0.59 14.40
C ALA A 29 5.54 0.54 15.55
N ILE A 30 5.15 -0.04 16.70
CA ILE A 30 6.01 -0.20 17.87
C ILE A 30 7.17 -1.15 17.57
N ASP A 31 6.96 -2.22 16.80
CA ASP A 31 8.04 -3.14 16.40
C ASP A 31 9.16 -2.41 15.63
N ASN A 32 8.82 -1.42 14.80
CA ASN A 32 9.81 -0.62 14.09
C ASN A 32 10.54 0.33 15.02
N LEU A 33 9.83 0.93 15.97
CA LEU A 33 10.41 1.82 16.96
C LEU A 33 11.39 1.05 17.85
N LEU A 34 11.01 -0.12 18.35
CA LEU A 34 11.87 -0.99 19.16
C LEU A 34 13.13 -1.42 18.41
N LYS A 35 13.02 -1.72 17.11
CA LYS A 35 14.20 -2.02 16.27
C LYS A 35 15.14 -0.83 16.15
N LEU A 36 14.60 0.38 15.94
CA LEU A 36 15.39 1.60 15.87
C LEU A 36 16.07 1.91 17.21
N GLU A 37 15.32 1.80 18.31
CA GLU A 37 15.82 1.98 19.67
C GLU A 37 16.96 1.00 19.97
N THR A 38 16.76 -0.28 19.64
CA THR A 38 17.79 -1.31 19.79
C THR A 38 19.04 -0.95 18.98
N ALA A 39 18.88 -0.52 17.73
CA ALA A 39 20.01 -0.12 16.87
C ALA A 39 20.76 1.09 17.44
N ILE A 40 20.05 2.06 18.03
CA ILE A 40 20.66 3.22 18.70
C ILE A 40 21.47 2.77 19.92
N LEU A 41 20.88 1.93 20.77
CA LEU A 41 21.53 1.41 21.97
C LEU A 41 22.77 0.58 21.61
N GLU A 42 22.69 -0.27 20.60
CA GLU A 42 23.84 -1.06 20.14
C GLU A 42 24.96 -0.19 19.56
N ALA A 43 24.62 0.84 18.79
CA ALA A 43 25.61 1.78 18.26
C ALA A 43 26.30 2.54 19.39
N PHE A 44 25.55 2.96 20.42
CA PHE A 44 26.08 3.61 21.60
C PHE A 44 27.04 2.70 22.39
N VAL A 45 26.63 1.46 22.67
CA VAL A 45 27.46 0.45 23.37
C VAL A 45 28.75 0.15 22.60
N ARG A 46 28.66 0.05 21.27
CA ARG A 46 29.80 -0.28 20.41
C ARG A 46 30.65 0.95 20.04
N LYS A 47 30.32 2.15 20.54
CA LYS A 47 30.93 3.44 20.17
C LYS A 47 30.99 3.65 18.65
N LYS A 48 29.94 3.23 17.94
CA LYS A 48 29.80 3.39 16.49
C LYS A 48 28.80 4.51 16.18
N HIS A 49 28.98 5.15 15.03
CA HIS A 49 28.01 6.10 14.52
C HIS A 49 26.87 5.35 13.82
N LEU A 50 25.63 5.71 14.15
CA LEU A 50 24.42 5.24 13.47
C LEU A 50 23.84 6.41 12.68
N ALA A 51 23.58 6.19 11.39
CA ALA A 51 22.79 7.08 10.55
C ALA A 51 21.50 6.36 10.15
N SER A 52 20.37 7.06 10.20
CA SER A 52 19.07 6.55 9.78
C SER A 52 18.42 7.52 8.81
N ILE A 53 17.76 6.99 7.77
CA ILE A 53 17.08 7.76 6.74
C ILE A 53 15.60 7.38 6.75
N PHE A 54 14.73 8.37 6.89
CA PHE A 54 13.28 8.19 6.90
C PHE A 54 12.68 8.80 5.63
N PHE A 55 11.98 7.99 4.84
CA PHE A 55 11.24 8.45 3.67
C PHE A 55 9.75 8.53 3.98
N VAL A 56 9.14 9.67 3.63
CA VAL A 56 7.69 9.83 3.65
C VAL A 56 7.21 9.89 2.20
N ILE A 57 6.45 8.88 1.78
CA ILE A 57 5.85 8.85 0.45
C ILE A 57 4.59 9.73 0.48
N GLU A 58 4.73 10.97 0.01
CA GLU A 58 3.58 11.86 -0.13
C GLU A 58 2.59 11.28 -1.14
N LYS A 59 1.30 11.21 -0.75
CA LYS A 59 0.20 10.78 -1.63
C LYS A 59 0.43 9.41 -2.28
N ALA A 60 1.02 8.45 -1.54
CA ALA A 60 1.29 7.10 -2.03
C ALA A 60 0.08 6.44 -2.73
N TYR A 61 -1.12 6.65 -2.17
CA TYR A 61 -2.40 6.18 -2.73
C TYR A 61 -2.78 6.85 -4.05
N ASP A 62 -2.47 8.13 -4.22
CA ASP A 62 -2.83 8.88 -5.42
C ASP A 62 -1.82 8.63 -6.56
N ARG A 63 -0.57 8.28 -6.21
CA ARG A 63 0.55 8.08 -7.13
C ARG A 63 0.76 6.62 -7.58
N THR A 64 0.01 5.66 -7.04
CA THR A 64 0.25 4.24 -7.37
C THR A 64 -0.14 3.94 -8.82
N ARG A 65 0.77 3.30 -9.57
CA ARG A 65 0.51 2.87 -10.95
C ARG A 65 -0.41 1.65 -10.95
N ARG A 66 -1.69 1.88 -11.29
CA ARG A 66 -2.73 0.84 -11.38
C ARG A 66 -2.32 -0.37 -12.22
N TYR A 67 -1.67 -0.13 -13.36
CA TYR A 67 -1.18 -1.20 -14.23
C TYR A 67 -0.17 -2.10 -13.52
N GLY A 68 0.76 -1.52 -12.76
CA GLY A 68 1.71 -2.31 -11.96
C GLY A 68 0.96 -3.21 -10.98
N ILE A 69 -0.03 -2.67 -10.25
CA ILE A 69 -0.79 -3.43 -9.25
C ILE A 69 -1.49 -4.63 -9.92
N LEU A 70 -2.04 -4.42 -11.12
CA LEU A 70 -2.75 -5.44 -11.87
C LEU A 70 -1.82 -6.53 -12.40
N THR A 71 -0.64 -6.16 -12.89
CA THR A 71 0.39 -7.11 -13.32
C THR A 71 0.86 -7.96 -12.14
N ASP A 72 1.21 -7.32 -11.03
CA ASP A 72 1.61 -7.98 -9.79
C ASP A 72 0.55 -8.99 -9.31
N LEU A 73 -0.72 -8.61 -9.33
CA LEU A 73 -1.83 -9.49 -8.93
C LEU A 73 -2.05 -10.65 -9.90
N SER A 74 -1.83 -10.43 -11.20
CA SER A 74 -1.90 -11.48 -12.21
C SER A 74 -0.81 -12.53 -11.99
N ASP A 75 0.40 -12.10 -11.62
CA ASP A 75 1.54 -12.98 -11.36
C ASP A 75 1.33 -13.89 -10.13
N ILE A 76 0.52 -13.46 -9.16
CA ILE A 76 0.13 -14.24 -7.97
C ILE A 76 -0.99 -15.25 -8.30
N GLY A 77 -1.55 -15.22 -9.52
CA GLY A 77 -2.64 -16.10 -9.94
C GLY A 77 -4.02 -15.64 -9.49
N LEU A 78 -4.20 -14.35 -9.16
CA LEU A 78 -5.48 -13.78 -8.74
C LEU A 78 -6.36 -13.29 -9.91
N ASN A 79 -6.24 -13.89 -11.10
CA ASN A 79 -6.82 -13.43 -12.37
C ASN A 79 -8.34 -13.15 -12.34
N GLU A 80 -9.11 -13.99 -11.64
CA GLU A 80 -10.56 -13.82 -11.46
C GLU A 80 -10.89 -12.62 -10.56
N THR A 81 -10.09 -12.41 -9.52
CA THR A 81 -10.22 -11.26 -8.61
C THR A 81 -9.68 -9.99 -9.27
N CYS A 82 -8.70 -10.11 -10.18
CA CYS A 82 -8.19 -9.01 -10.97
C CYS A 82 -9.30 -8.32 -11.74
N HIS A 83 -10.32 -9.01 -12.27
CA HIS A 83 -11.45 -8.35 -12.95
C HIS A 83 -12.27 -7.46 -12.02
N PHE A 84 -12.56 -7.92 -10.81
CA PHE A 84 -13.24 -7.11 -9.79
C PHE A 84 -12.37 -5.91 -9.36
N LEU A 85 -11.08 -6.13 -9.15
CA LEU A 85 -10.13 -5.09 -8.78
C LEU A 85 -9.85 -4.13 -9.94
N LEU A 86 -9.92 -4.60 -11.20
CA LEU A 86 -9.82 -3.81 -12.42
C LEU A 86 -11.00 -2.87 -12.49
N ASN A 87 -12.22 -3.36 -12.33
CA ASN A 87 -13.42 -2.52 -12.26
C ASN A 87 -13.38 -1.55 -11.07
N PHE A 88 -12.75 -1.93 -9.96
CA PHE A 88 -12.57 -1.07 -8.80
C PHE A 88 -11.51 0.03 -9.03
N LEU A 89 -10.44 -0.28 -9.78
CA LEU A 89 -9.34 0.62 -10.15
C LEU A 89 -9.58 1.40 -11.44
N GLN A 90 -10.60 1.03 -12.23
CA GLN A 90 -10.99 1.70 -13.47
C GLN A 90 -11.33 3.16 -13.21
N THR A 91 -11.08 3.98 -14.23
CA THR A 91 -11.20 5.44 -14.19
C THR A 91 -12.59 5.85 -13.68
N ARG A 92 -12.65 6.36 -12.45
CA ARG A 92 -13.84 7.03 -11.95
C ARG A 92 -13.82 8.46 -12.47
N ILE A 93 -14.77 8.76 -13.32
CA ILE A 93 -15.05 10.13 -13.76
C ILE A 93 -15.93 10.75 -12.67
N LEU A 94 -15.36 11.69 -11.94
CA LEU A 94 -16.11 12.52 -11.00
C LEU A 94 -16.64 13.75 -11.72
N ARG A 95 -17.91 14.07 -11.49
CA ARG A 95 -18.50 15.36 -11.82
C ARG A 95 -19.23 15.89 -10.60
N ILE A 96 -19.11 17.17 -10.36
CA ILE A 96 -19.81 17.88 -9.30
C ILE A 96 -20.97 18.64 -9.95
N ARG A 97 -22.17 18.49 -9.41
CA ARG A 97 -23.33 19.29 -9.82
C ARG A 97 -23.70 20.25 -8.71
N ILE A 98 -23.75 21.55 -9.01
CA ILE A 98 -24.25 22.58 -8.09
C ILE A 98 -25.42 23.28 -8.79
N GLY A 99 -26.63 23.03 -8.31
CA GLY A 99 -27.86 23.52 -8.95
C GLY A 99 -28.06 22.94 -10.37
N SER A 100 -28.06 23.80 -11.39
CA SER A 100 -28.14 23.44 -12.81
C SER A 100 -26.77 23.31 -13.49
N ILE A 101 -25.67 23.65 -12.82
CA ILE A 101 -24.33 23.66 -13.39
C ILE A 101 -23.65 22.33 -13.09
N LEU A 102 -23.11 21.69 -14.13
CA LEU A 102 -22.34 20.45 -14.06
C LEU A 102 -20.86 20.77 -14.33
N SER A 103 -19.96 20.30 -13.46
CA SER A 103 -18.51 20.44 -13.67
C SER A 103 -18.01 19.53 -14.78
N ASP A 104 -16.82 19.86 -15.30
CA ASP A 104 -16.09 19.01 -16.22
C ASP A 104 -15.75 17.64 -15.62
N ASN A 105 -15.46 16.70 -16.52
CA ASN A 105 -14.96 15.37 -16.17
C ASN A 105 -13.64 15.50 -15.40
N PHE A 106 -13.65 15.12 -14.12
CA PHE A 106 -12.42 14.91 -13.37
C PHE A 106 -12.08 13.42 -13.33
N ASN A 107 -11.00 13.04 -14.02
CA ASN A 107 -10.45 11.70 -13.95
C ASN A 107 -9.64 11.59 -12.65
N GLN A 108 -10.14 10.84 -11.68
CA GLN A 108 -9.38 10.58 -10.46
C GLN A 108 -8.35 9.49 -10.73
N GLU A 109 -7.07 9.78 -10.45
CA GLU A 109 -5.98 8.80 -10.42
C GLU A 109 -5.78 8.18 -9.03
N GLY A 110 -5.06 7.05 -8.96
CA GLY A 110 -4.75 6.36 -7.72
C GLY A 110 -5.80 5.36 -7.23
N VAL A 111 -5.59 4.88 -6.00
CA VAL A 111 -6.38 3.87 -5.30
C VAL A 111 -7.14 4.55 -4.15
N PRO A 112 -8.46 4.30 -3.98
CA PRO A 112 -9.21 4.84 -2.86
C PRO A 112 -8.59 4.48 -1.50
N LYS A 113 -8.34 5.49 -0.67
CA LYS A 113 -7.88 5.30 0.72
C LYS A 113 -8.90 4.46 1.49
N GLY A 114 -8.44 3.46 2.22
CA GLY A 114 -9.29 2.54 2.97
C GLY A 114 -9.84 1.37 2.15
N SER A 115 -9.48 1.25 0.87
CA SER A 115 -9.79 0.06 0.09
C SER A 115 -8.96 -1.15 0.51
N VAL A 116 -9.43 -2.34 0.17
CA VAL A 116 -8.69 -3.60 0.37
C VAL A 116 -7.32 -3.58 -0.34
N LEU A 117 -7.18 -2.78 -1.41
CA LEU A 117 -5.96 -2.59 -2.19
C LEU A 117 -4.90 -1.71 -1.52
N SER A 118 -5.25 -1.03 -0.43
CA SER A 118 -4.31 -0.20 0.35
C SER A 118 -3.04 -0.97 0.71
N VAL A 119 -3.17 -2.27 0.97
CA VAL A 119 -2.06 -3.16 1.32
C VAL A 119 -1.04 -3.30 0.18
N ILE A 120 -1.51 -3.34 -1.07
CA ILE A 120 -0.68 -3.59 -2.26
C ILE A 120 0.03 -2.31 -2.70
N VAL A 121 -0.61 -1.15 -2.50
CA VAL A 121 -0.01 0.16 -2.78
C VAL A 121 1.32 0.36 -2.06
N TYR A 122 1.39 -0.05 -0.79
CA TYR A 122 2.61 0.07 0.03
C TYR A 122 3.71 -0.93 -0.32
N HIS A 123 3.49 -1.79 -1.31
CA HIS A 123 4.50 -2.74 -1.78
C HIS A 123 5.15 -2.32 -3.11
N GLN A 124 4.53 -1.41 -3.86
CA GLN A 124 5.03 -0.96 -5.17
C GLN A 124 6.14 0.10 -5.09
N HIS A 125 6.53 0.51 -3.89
CA HIS A 125 7.52 1.54 -3.61
C HIS A 125 8.40 1.11 -2.44
#